data_AF-A0A383BXH3-F1
#
_entry.id   AF-A0A383BXH3-F1
#
_cell.length_a   1.000
_cell.length_b   1.000
_cell.length_c   1.000
_cell.angle_alpha   90.00
_cell.angle_beta   90.00
_cell.angle_gamma   90.00
#
_symmetry.space_group_name_H-M   'P 1'
#
loop_
_entity.id
_entity.type
_entity.pdbx_description
1 polymer ?
#
loop_
_entity_poly.entity_id
_entity_poly.type
_entity_poly.pdbx_seq_one_letter_code
_entity_poly.pdbx_strand_id
1 'polypeptide(L)'
;MATNPHFQHFDATNEQYLVQDLIIESIKIYGHDVYYMPRTLVNEDTLYSEDTISAFNDAYVVEMYIKNVDGFEGEGDFMSRFGLEIRDQITF
;
A
#
# COMPACT_ATOMS: atom_id res chain seq x y z
N MET A 1 8.90 -14.88 27.60
CA MET A 1 9.39 -13.61 28.18
C MET A 1 8.31 -13.07 29.10
N ALA A 2 8.68 -12.50 30.25
CA ALA A 2 7.70 -11.86 31.13
C ALA A 2 7.18 -10.58 30.46
N THR A 3 5.88 -10.51 30.21
CA THR A 3 5.21 -9.29 29.74
C THR A 3 5.06 -8.33 30.91
N ASN A 4 5.18 -7.03 30.66
CA ASN A 4 5.01 -6.03 31.69
C ASN A 4 3.56 -6.10 32.24
N PRO A 5 3.36 -6.33 33.55
CA PRO A 5 2.02 -6.48 34.14
C PRO A 5 1.16 -5.22 34.05
N HIS A 6 1.78 -4.06 33.79
CA HIS A 6 1.08 -2.78 33.62
C HIS A 6 0.63 -2.51 32.18
N PHE A 7 1.05 -3.31 31.19
CA PHE A 7 0.66 -3.14 29.79
C PHE A 7 -0.11 -4.38 29.31
N GLN A 8 -1.43 -4.29 29.35
CA GLN A 8 -2.34 -5.36 28.95
C GLN A 8 -2.79 -5.15 27.51
N HIS A 9 -2.21 -5.89 26.57
CA HIS A 9 -2.43 -5.67 25.14
C HIS A 9 -3.79 -6.16 24.63
N PHE A 10 -4.48 -7.02 25.38
CA PHE A 10 -5.71 -7.71 24.92
C PHE A 10 -7.00 -7.13 25.51
N ASP A 11 -7.01 -6.79 26.80
CA ASP A 11 -8.24 -6.38 27.52
C ASP A 11 -8.36 -4.86 27.74
N ALA A 12 -7.31 -4.08 27.48
CA ALA A 12 -7.31 -2.63 27.64
C ALA A 12 -7.79 -1.92 26.36
N THR A 13 -9.09 -1.94 26.10
CA THR A 13 -9.68 -1.38 24.87
C THR A 13 -9.38 0.13 24.70
N ASN A 14 -9.38 0.89 25.80
CA ASN A 14 -9.09 2.34 25.74
C ASN A 14 -7.65 2.64 25.28
N GLU A 15 -6.69 1.81 25.67
CA GLU A 15 -5.30 1.98 25.21
C GLU A 15 -5.16 1.59 23.74
N GLN A 16 -5.85 0.54 23.29
CA GLN A 16 -5.91 0.16 21.88
C GLN A 16 -6.49 1.29 21.02
N TYR A 17 -7.58 1.92 21.46
CA TYR A 17 -8.16 3.07 20.77
C TYR A 17 -7.21 4.25 20.74
N LEU A 18 -6.55 4.58 21.86
CA LEU A 18 -5.57 5.67 21.89
C LEU A 18 -4.43 5.43 20.91
N VAL A 19 -3.87 4.22 20.87
CA VAL A 19 -2.81 3.87 19.91
C VAL A 19 -3.31 3.96 18.48
N GLN A 20 -4.51 3.45 18.20
CA GLN A 20 -5.15 3.55 16.89
C GLN A 20 -5.35 4.99 16.45
N ASP A 21 -5.88 5.85 17.32
CA ASP A 21 -6.14 7.26 17.04
C ASP A 21 -4.84 8.01 16.75
N LEU A 22 -3.78 7.78 17.53
CA LEU A 22 -2.47 8.37 17.28
C LEU A 22 -1.89 7.96 15.93
N ILE A 23 -2.07 6.70 15.52
CA ILE A 23 -1.62 6.22 14.21
C ILE A 23 -2.44 6.87 13.10
N ILE A 24 -3.77 6.90 13.21
CA ILE A 24 -4.65 7.56 12.24
C ILE A 24 -4.27 9.04 12.07
N GLU A 25 -4.09 9.77 13.18
CA GLU A 25 -3.69 11.19 13.12
C GLU A 25 -2.31 11.37 12.52
N SER A 26 -1.35 10.48 12.80
CA SER A 26 -0.03 10.54 12.14
C SER A 26 -0.11 10.35 10.62
N ILE A 27 -1.02 9.50 10.14
CA ILE A 27 -1.27 9.32 8.70
C ILE A 27 -1.94 10.57 8.12
N LYS A 28 -2.89 11.19 8.80
CA LYS A 28 -3.53 12.42 8.31
C LYS A 28 -2.58 13.62 8.24
N ILE A 29 -1.64 13.73 9.17
CA ILE A 29 -0.71 14.87 9.22
C ILE A 29 0.36 14.77 8.12
N TYR A 30 0.87 13.56 7.85
CA TYR A 30 2.02 13.35 6.98
C TYR A 30 1.74 12.51 5.73
N GLY A 31 0.52 11.99 5.59
CA GLY A 31 0.09 11.21 4.45
C GLY A 31 -0.30 12.08 3.27
N HIS A 32 -0.45 11.43 2.12
CA HIS A 32 -0.89 12.05 0.88
C HIS A 32 -2.19 11.41 0.40
N ASP A 33 -3.04 12.21 -0.26
CA ASP A 33 -4.25 11.73 -0.91
C ASP A 33 -3.91 11.03 -2.23
N VAL A 34 -4.19 9.73 -2.31
CA VAL A 34 -3.88 8.90 -3.49
C VAL A 34 -5.15 8.22 -3.99
N TYR A 35 -5.25 8.05 -5.32
CA TYR A 35 -6.31 7.25 -5.92
C TYR A 35 -5.92 5.77 -5.96
N TYR A 36 -6.61 4.95 -5.17
CA TYR A 36 -6.57 3.50 -5.26
C TYR A 36 -7.52 3.02 -6.38
N MET A 37 -6.95 2.36 -7.38
CA MET A 37 -7.70 1.81 -8.51
C MET A 37 -7.56 0.28 -8.53
N PRO A 38 -8.55 -0.47 -8.02
CA PRO A 38 -8.49 -1.93 -8.04
C PRO A 38 -8.61 -2.46 -9.47
N ARG A 39 -7.89 -3.54 -9.76
CA ARG A 39 -8.04 -4.27 -11.02
C ARG A 39 -9.41 -4.94 -11.04
N THR A 40 -10.18 -4.66 -12.09
CA THR A 40 -11.42 -5.35 -12.42
C THR A 40 -11.11 -6.46 -13.43
N LEU A 41 -11.51 -7.68 -13.09
CA LEU A 41 -11.39 -8.86 -13.94
C LEU A 41 -12.56 -8.88 -14.92
N VAL A 42 -12.27 -8.82 -16.22
CA VAL A 42 -13.33 -8.69 -17.25
C VAL A 42 -13.53 -10.00 -18.01
N ASN A 43 -12.47 -10.77 -18.25
CA ASN A 43 -12.53 -11.98 -19.06
C ASN A 43 -11.74 -13.12 -18.41
N GLU A 44 -12.12 -13.47 -17.18
CA GLU A 44 -11.54 -14.60 -16.46
C GLU A 44 -11.89 -15.93 -17.15
N ASP A 45 -10.86 -16.63 -17.63
CA ASP A 45 -11.02 -18.04 -17.96
C ASP A 45 -11.12 -18.87 -16.67
N THR A 46 -12.29 -19.42 -16.39
CA THR A 46 -12.54 -20.25 -15.19
C THR A 46 -11.72 -21.55 -15.14
N LEU A 47 -11.13 -22.00 -16.25
CA LEU A 47 -10.33 -23.24 -16.30
C LEU A 47 -8.84 -23.01 -16.01
N TYR A 48 -8.26 -21.91 -16.51
CA TYR A 48 -6.84 -21.60 -16.32
C TYR A 48 -6.58 -20.38 -15.42
N SER A 49 -7.63 -19.67 -14.99
CA SER A 49 -7.54 -18.42 -14.22
C SER A 49 -6.59 -17.39 -14.85
N GLU A 50 -6.47 -17.43 -16.18
CA GLU A 50 -5.73 -16.43 -16.94
C GLU A 50 -6.71 -15.31 -17.32
N ASP A 51 -6.38 -14.09 -16.89
CA ASP A 51 -7.08 -12.89 -17.33
C ASP A 51 -6.22 -12.16 -18.36
N THR A 52 -6.67 -12.19 -19.60
CA THR A 52 -5.96 -11.61 -20.75
C THR A 52 -6.10 -10.09 -20.84
N ILE A 53 -7.07 -9.49 -20.13
CA ILE A 53 -7.36 -8.04 -20.22
C ILE A 53 -7.63 -7.46 -18.83
N SER A 54 -6.68 -6.67 -18.32
CA SER A 54 -6.86 -5.88 -17.10
C SER A 54 -7.68 -4.62 -17.37
N ALA A 55 -8.77 -4.39 -16.63
CA ALA A 55 -9.48 -3.10 -16.61
C ALA A 55 -9.36 -2.42 -15.24
N PHE A 56 -9.34 -1.08 -15.22
CA PHE A 56 -9.30 -0.27 -13.99
C PHE A 56 -10.39 0.80 -14.10
N ASN A 57 -11.62 0.45 -13.72
CA ASN A 57 -12.80 1.29 -13.94
C ASN A 57 -13.19 2.13 -12.72
N ASP A 58 -12.72 1.74 -11.53
CA ASP A 58 -13.04 2.41 -10.28
C ASP A 58 -11.80 3.12 -9.71
N ALA A 59 -12.03 4.26 -9.07
CA ALA A 59 -11.00 5.03 -8.36
C ALA A 59 -11.54 5.49 -7.00
N TYR A 60 -10.82 5.13 -5.94
CA TYR A 60 -11.15 5.47 -4.56
C TYR A 60 -10.06 6.36 -3.98
N VAL A 61 -10.43 7.51 -3.41
CA VAL A 61 -9.47 8.38 -2.73
C VAL A 61 -9.15 7.78 -1.36
N VAL A 62 -7.87 7.56 -1.08
CA VAL A 62 -7.37 7.03 0.19
C VAL A 62 -6.18 7.84 0.68
N GLU A 63 -6.08 8.02 2.00
CA GLU A 63 -4.93 8.65 2.65
C GLU A 63 -3.83 7.60 2.85
N MET A 64 -2.64 7.83 2.27
CA MET A 64 -1.52 6.89 2.35
C MET A 64 -0.28 7.54 2.96
N TYR A 65 0.29 6.88 3.98
CA TYR A 65 1.55 7.27 4.59
C TYR A 65 2.70 6.38 4.09
N ILE A 66 3.72 6.99 3.49
CA ILE A 66 4.90 6.29 2.96
C ILE A 66 6.02 6.34 3.99
N LYS A 67 6.31 5.20 4.63
CA LYS A 67 7.28 5.10 5.73
C LYS A 67 8.75 5.09 5.27
N ASN A 68 9.03 4.71 4.03
CA ASN A 68 10.40 4.60 3.53
C ASN A 68 10.50 4.99 2.05
N VAL A 69 11.39 5.91 1.74
CA VAL A 69 11.75 6.36 0.38
C VAL A 69 12.97 5.62 -0.19
N ASP A 70 13.77 4.95 0.65
CA ASP A 70 15.01 4.25 0.22
C ASP A 70 14.73 3.01 -0.65
N GLY A 71 13.48 2.53 -0.70
CA GLY A 71 13.08 1.39 -1.54
C GLY A 71 12.75 1.75 -3.00
N PHE A 72 12.82 3.03 -3.36
CA PHE A 72 12.56 3.55 -4.71
C PHE A 72 13.85 3.90 -5.47
N GLU A 73 15.03 3.65 -4.88
CA GLU A 73 16.32 3.69 -5.58
C GLU A 73 16.60 2.34 -6.25
N GLY A 74 15.69 1.92 -7.14
CA GLY A 74 15.90 0.75 -7.99
C GLY A 74 17.21 0.88 -8.75
N GLU A 75 18.06 -0.14 -8.61
CA GLU A 75 19.35 -0.31 -9.27
C GLU A 75 19.28 0.07 -10.76
N GLY A 76 19.66 1.32 -11.06
CA GLY A 76 19.74 1.83 -12.41
C GLY A 76 20.89 1.17 -13.13
N ASP A 77 20.60 0.12 -13.90
CA ASP A 77 21.03 -0.07 -15.30
C ASP A 77 20.93 -1.55 -15.67
N PHE A 78 19.85 -1.93 -16.36
CA PHE A 78 19.85 -3.12 -17.20
C PHE A 78 19.44 -2.70 -18.62
N MET A 79 20.43 -2.24 -19.41
CA MET A 79 20.30 -2.12 -20.86
C MET A 79 19.85 -3.46 -21.49
N SER A 80 18.60 -3.54 -21.95
CA SER A 80 18.15 -4.59 -22.89
C SER A 80 17.70 -3.96 -24.21
N ARG A 81 18.30 -4.42 -25.32
CA ARG A 81 18.20 -3.83 -26.67
C ARG A 81 16.85 -4.03 -27.38
N PHE A 82 15.78 -4.34 -26.66
CA PHE A 82 14.44 -4.51 -27.22
C PHE A 82 13.40 -3.92 -26.28
N GLY A 83 13.16 -2.60 -26.40
CA GLY A 83 12.00 -1.90 -25.84
C GLY A 83 11.80 -2.06 -24.33
N LEU A 84 12.62 -1.36 -23.54
CA LEU A 84 12.37 -1.20 -22.10
C LEU A 84 11.26 -0.16 -21.88
N GLU A 85 10.15 -0.57 -21.24
CA GLU A 85 9.29 0.36 -20.49
C GLU A 85 9.72 0.29 -19.02
N ILE A 86 10.42 1.31 -18.56
CA ILE A 86 10.79 1.50 -17.15
C ILE A 86 9.65 2.29 -16.50
N ARG A 87 9.04 1.76 -15.43
CA ARG A 87 8.12 2.52 -14.57
C ARG A 87 8.59 2.46 -13.13
N ASP A 88 9.34 3.48 -12.73
CA ASP A 88 9.42 3.90 -11.34
C ASP A 88 8.74 5.25 -11.20
N GLN A 89 7.84 5.41 -10.23
CA GLN A 89 7.22 6.70 -9.95
C GLN A 89 6.87 6.91 -8.46
N ILE A 90 7.44 7.98 -7.91
CA ILE A 90 6.88 8.80 -6.83
C ILE A 90 7.06 10.27 -7.24
N THR A 91 6.00 11.08 -7.23
CA THR A 91 6.14 12.54 -7.15
C THR A 91 4.88 13.16 -6.52
N PHE A 92 5.10 14.19 -5.69
CA PHE A 92 4.24 14.74 -4.64
C PHE A 92 2.88 15.29 -5.07
#